data_AF-A0A067EIC9-F1
#
_entry.id   AF-A0A067EIC9-F1
#
_cell.length_a   1.000
_cell.length_b   1.000
_cell.length_c   1.000
_cell.angle_alpha   90.00
_cell.angle_beta   90.00
_cell.angle_gamma   90.00
#
_symmetry.space_group_name_H-M   'P 1'
#
loop_
_entity.id
_entity.type
_entity.pdbx_description
1 polymer ?
#
loop_
_entity_poly.entity_id
_entity_poly.type
_entity_poly.pdbx_seq_one_letter_code
_entity_poly.pdbx_strand_id
1 'polypeptide(L)'
;VTSYLQDIAPDLCDRVELYDKRIPLFDKFNIEEEINNMLSKRVPLPNGGSLVIEQTEALVSIDVNGGHGMFGHGSSKEKAILDVNLAAAKQIARELRLRDIGGIIVVDFIDMADDSNKRLVYEEVKKAVERDRSMVKVSELSRHGLMEITRKRAMMEQKADPENPKSWPRFILRVDHHMCNYLTSGKRTRLAVLSSSLKAWILLKVARGFTRGAFEVIPYTDDKASENQHQVAISLLRSAEARANKSGKKVTLVPIKKLKSGRK
;
A
#
# COMPACT_ATOMS: atom_id res chain seq x y z
N VAL A 1 4.55 13.78 -14.27
CA VAL A 1 4.66 12.31 -14.11
C VAL A 1 5.84 11.76 -14.88
N THR A 2 5.89 11.88 -16.21
CA THR A 2 7.03 11.42 -17.03
C THR A 2 8.35 12.07 -16.63
N SER A 3 8.41 13.39 -16.40
CA SER A 3 9.62 14.06 -15.89
C SER A 3 10.13 13.48 -14.56
N TYR A 4 9.24 13.05 -13.66
CA TYR A 4 9.62 12.43 -12.40
C TYR A 4 10.13 11.00 -12.60
N LEU A 5 9.49 10.23 -13.48
CA LEU A 5 9.94 8.89 -13.82
C LEU A 5 11.27 8.91 -14.57
N GLN A 6 11.54 9.94 -15.38
CA GLN A 6 12.83 10.12 -16.05
C GLN A 6 14.00 10.20 -15.06
N ASP A 7 13.77 10.72 -13.86
CA ASP A 7 14.80 10.86 -12.84
C ASP A 7 14.94 9.60 -11.96
N ILE A 8 13.86 8.84 -11.76
CA ILE A 8 13.79 7.75 -10.76
C ILE A 8 13.72 6.35 -11.38
N ALA A 9 12.98 6.17 -12.47
CA ALA A 9 12.77 4.90 -13.15
C ALA A 9 12.47 5.14 -14.65
N PRO A 10 13.50 5.48 -15.45
CA PRO A 10 13.32 5.89 -16.86
C PRO A 10 12.68 4.79 -17.71
N ASP A 11 12.94 3.52 -17.37
CA ASP A 11 12.38 2.32 -18.01
C ASP A 11 10.85 2.21 -17.88
N LEU A 12 10.25 2.93 -16.92
CA LEU A 12 8.80 2.98 -16.74
C LEU A 12 8.14 4.10 -17.55
N CYS A 13 8.90 5.04 -18.12
CA CYS A 13 8.34 6.18 -18.85
C CYS A 13 7.46 5.74 -20.03
N ASP A 14 7.91 4.73 -20.78
CA ASP A 14 7.20 4.21 -21.97
C ASP A 14 5.89 3.49 -21.61
N ARG A 15 5.67 3.20 -20.33
CA ARG A 15 4.45 2.55 -19.82
C ARG A 15 3.39 3.56 -19.35
N VAL A 16 3.68 4.85 -19.40
CA VAL A 16 2.74 5.90 -18.96
C VAL A 16 1.83 6.30 -20.10
N GLU A 17 0.54 6.02 -19.94
CA GLU A 17 -0.50 6.43 -20.88
C GLU A 17 -1.42 7.47 -20.24
N LEU A 18 -1.74 8.53 -20.97
CA LEU A 18 -2.75 9.49 -20.55
C LEU A 18 -4.14 8.85 -20.67
N TYR A 19 -4.86 8.77 -19.55
CA TYR A 19 -6.25 8.38 -19.56
C TYR A 19 -7.16 9.60 -19.73
N ASP A 20 -7.77 9.75 -20.90
CA ASP A 20 -8.56 10.93 -21.32
C ASP A 20 -10.07 10.66 -21.45
N LYS A 21 -10.51 9.45 -21.08
CA LYS A 21 -11.91 9.04 -21.26
C LYS A 21 -12.83 9.67 -20.22
N ARG A 22 -14.11 9.78 -20.58
CA ARG A 22 -15.16 10.37 -19.71
C ARG A 22 -15.51 9.53 -18.49
N ILE A 23 -15.36 8.20 -18.60
CA ILE A 23 -15.66 7.25 -17.52
C ILE A 23 -14.48 7.28 -16.53
N PRO A 24 -14.71 7.36 -15.21
CA PRO A 24 -13.63 7.34 -14.22
C PRO A 24 -12.70 6.12 -14.39
N LEU A 25 -11.42 6.30 -14.09
CA LEU A 25 -10.40 5.27 -14.27
C LEU A 25 -10.72 3.99 -13.47
N PHE A 26 -11.11 4.14 -12.20
CA PHE A 26 -11.40 2.99 -11.33
C PHE A 26 -12.65 2.24 -11.77
N ASP A 27 -13.69 2.95 -12.23
CA ASP A 27 -14.89 2.35 -12.80
C ASP A 27 -14.55 1.54 -14.05
N LYS A 28 -13.76 2.10 -14.97
CA LYS A 28 -13.35 1.39 -16.20
C LYS A 28 -12.65 0.07 -15.91
N PHE A 29 -11.84 0.01 -14.84
CA PHE A 29 -11.08 -1.17 -14.45
C PHE A 29 -11.76 -2.00 -13.35
N ASN A 30 -13.03 -1.70 -13.01
CA ASN A 30 -13.80 -2.37 -11.96
C ASN A 30 -13.10 -2.42 -10.58
N ILE A 31 -12.29 -1.42 -10.26
CA ILE A 31 -11.54 -1.35 -8.99
C ILE A 31 -12.42 -0.76 -7.85
N GLU A 32 -13.51 -0.07 -8.19
CA GLU A 32 -14.38 0.55 -7.18
C GLU A 32 -14.92 -0.45 -6.15
N GLU A 33 -15.38 -1.61 -6.60
CA GLU A 33 -15.89 -2.65 -5.73
C GLU A 33 -14.79 -3.18 -4.79
N GLU A 34 -13.58 -3.35 -5.31
CA GLU A 34 -12.41 -3.73 -4.51
C GLU A 34 -12.10 -2.68 -3.43
N ILE A 35 -12.11 -1.39 -3.79
CA ILE A 35 -11.86 -0.28 -2.84
C ILE A 35 -12.92 -0.25 -1.75
N ASN A 36 -14.20 -0.37 -2.11
CA ASN A 36 -15.30 -0.36 -1.16
C ASN A 36 -15.22 -1.56 -0.20
N ASN A 37 -14.78 -2.71 -0.70
CA ASN A 37 -14.62 -3.94 0.08
C ASN A 37 -13.34 -3.97 0.93
N MET A 38 -12.40 -3.04 0.77
CA MET A 38 -11.16 -3.00 1.59
C MET A 38 -11.44 -2.89 3.09
N LEU A 39 -12.57 -2.28 3.47
CA LEU A 39 -12.99 -2.13 4.86
C LEU A 39 -13.90 -3.27 5.34
N SER A 40 -14.36 -4.15 4.43
CA SER A 40 -15.17 -5.29 4.80
C SER A 40 -14.34 -6.28 5.59
N LYS A 41 -14.84 -6.71 6.74
CA LYS A 41 -14.25 -7.82 7.50
C LYS A 41 -14.30 -9.13 6.71
N ARG A 42 -15.36 -9.36 5.93
CA ARG A 42 -15.53 -10.57 5.14
C ARG A 42 -15.03 -10.37 3.71
N VAL A 43 -14.19 -11.30 3.24
CA VAL A 43 -13.62 -11.30 1.89
C VAL A 43 -14.02 -12.58 1.17
N PRO A 44 -14.76 -12.53 0.06
CA PRO A 44 -15.14 -13.73 -0.67
C PRO A 44 -13.93 -14.38 -1.35
N LEU A 45 -13.97 -15.72 -1.44
CA LEU A 45 -13.02 -16.52 -2.21
C LEU A 45 -13.69 -17.01 -3.52
N PRO A 46 -12.92 -17.24 -4.59
CA PRO A 46 -13.46 -17.61 -5.91
C PRO A 46 -14.22 -18.95 -5.93
N ASN A 47 -13.96 -19.82 -4.95
CA ASN A 47 -14.61 -21.12 -4.81
C ASN A 47 -15.82 -21.10 -3.84
N GLY A 48 -16.33 -19.91 -3.51
CA GLY A 48 -17.49 -19.73 -2.62
C GLY A 48 -17.17 -19.77 -1.13
N GLY A 49 -15.91 -19.98 -0.74
CA GLY A 49 -15.45 -19.76 0.63
C GLY A 49 -15.34 -18.26 0.96
N SER A 50 -14.87 -17.95 2.17
CA SER A 50 -14.58 -16.55 2.54
C SER A 50 -13.54 -16.45 3.65
N LEU A 51 -12.84 -15.33 3.72
CA LEU A 51 -12.01 -14.95 4.86
C LEU A 51 -12.81 -14.03 5.77
N VAL A 52 -12.56 -14.11 7.07
CA VAL A 52 -12.96 -13.09 8.05
C VAL A 52 -11.71 -12.52 8.69
N ILE A 53 -11.46 -11.23 8.46
CA ILE A 53 -10.26 -10.53 8.94
C ILE A 53 -10.67 -9.62 10.10
N GLU A 54 -10.09 -9.85 11.27
CA GLU A 54 -10.32 -9.04 12.45
C GLU A 54 -9.01 -8.50 13.04
N GLN A 55 -9.00 -7.19 13.27
CA GLN A 55 -7.88 -6.52 13.91
C GLN A 55 -8.15 -6.38 15.40
N THR A 56 -7.24 -6.87 16.22
CA THR A 56 -7.21 -6.66 17.67
C THR A 56 -6.09 -5.68 18.04
N GLU A 57 -5.91 -5.45 19.34
CA GLU A 57 -4.83 -4.59 19.85
C GLU A 57 -3.44 -5.14 19.50
N ALA A 58 -3.22 -6.43 19.69
CA ALA A 58 -1.90 -7.04 19.58
C ALA A 58 -1.64 -7.72 18.22
N LEU A 59 -2.69 -8.27 17.61
CA LEU A 59 -2.57 -9.09 16.41
C LEU A 59 -3.76 -8.94 15.47
N VAL A 60 -3.61 -9.44 14.25
CA VAL A 60 -4.71 -9.60 13.29
C VAL A 60 -5.04 -11.08 13.16
N SER A 61 -6.29 -11.45 13.43
CA SER A 61 -6.80 -12.80 13.17
C SER A 61 -7.43 -12.89 11.79
N ILE A 62 -7.20 -14.00 11.11
CA ILE A 62 -7.83 -14.33 9.84
C ILE A 62 -8.41 -15.74 9.94
N ASP A 63 -9.71 -15.85 9.80
CA ASP A 63 -10.45 -17.11 9.81
C ASP A 63 -10.85 -17.51 8.39
N VAL A 64 -10.61 -18.76 8.01
CA VAL A 64 -10.92 -19.30 6.68
C VAL A 64 -12.21 -20.12 6.75
N ASN A 65 -13.25 -19.61 6.10
CA ASN A 65 -14.54 -20.27 6.00
C ASN A 65 -14.70 -21.00 4.66
N GLY A 66 -15.21 -22.22 4.75
CA GLY A 66 -15.66 -23.01 3.62
C GLY A 66 -16.85 -22.42 2.86
N GLY A 67 -17.02 -22.86 1.61
CA GLY A 67 -18.19 -22.54 0.78
C GLY A 67 -19.21 -23.69 0.71
N HIS A 68 -20.37 -23.43 0.09
CA HIS A 68 -21.41 -24.44 -0.12
C HIS A 68 -20.93 -25.70 -0.91
N GLY A 69 -19.78 -25.67 -1.59
CA GLY A 69 -19.21 -26.83 -2.27
C GLY A 69 -18.62 -27.91 -1.35
N MET A 70 -18.58 -27.69 -0.03
CA MET A 70 -17.91 -28.59 0.92
C MET A 70 -18.77 -29.75 1.45
N PHE A 71 -20.02 -29.93 1.00
CA PHE A 71 -20.93 -30.99 1.50
C PHE A 71 -20.67 -32.41 0.94
N GLY A 72 -19.47 -32.69 0.41
CA GLY A 72 -19.06 -34.02 -0.03
C GLY A 72 -18.68 -34.96 1.15
N HIS A 73 -18.57 -36.26 0.88
CA HIS A 73 -18.17 -37.29 1.86
C HIS A 73 -16.78 -37.87 1.54
N GLY A 74 -15.97 -38.13 2.57
CA GLY A 74 -14.66 -38.80 2.43
C GLY A 74 -13.61 -37.96 1.68
N SER A 75 -12.88 -38.59 0.76
CA SER A 75 -11.75 -37.98 0.04
C SER A 75 -12.12 -36.74 -0.79
N SER A 76 -13.38 -36.62 -1.23
CA SER A 76 -13.84 -35.41 -1.93
C SER A 76 -13.88 -34.19 -1.02
N LYS A 77 -14.11 -34.39 0.29
CA LYS A 77 -14.14 -33.32 1.28
C LYS A 77 -12.73 -32.80 1.57
N GLU A 78 -11.76 -33.70 1.77
CA GLU A 78 -10.37 -33.33 2.03
C GLU A 78 -9.77 -32.52 0.88
N LYS A 79 -10.04 -32.93 -0.37
CA LYS A 79 -9.64 -32.16 -1.55
C LYS A 79 -10.29 -30.78 -1.59
N ALA A 80 -11.60 -30.69 -1.30
CA ALA A 80 -12.30 -29.40 -1.26
C ALA A 80 -11.74 -28.47 -0.16
N ILE A 81 -11.40 -29.01 1.02
CA ILE A 81 -10.74 -28.27 2.10
C ILE A 81 -9.40 -27.70 1.62
N LEU A 82 -8.57 -28.54 1.00
CA LEU A 82 -7.28 -28.12 0.47
C LEU A 82 -7.45 -27.01 -0.57
N ASP A 83 -8.37 -27.18 -1.52
CA ASP A 83 -8.64 -26.17 -2.55
C ASP A 83 -9.08 -24.81 -1.95
N VAL A 84 -9.87 -24.84 -0.87
CA VAL A 84 -10.24 -23.62 -0.11
C VAL A 84 -9.04 -23.00 0.59
N ASN A 85 -8.25 -23.77 1.30
CA ASN A 85 -7.07 -23.25 2.01
C ASN A 85 -6.02 -22.69 1.02
N LEU A 86 -5.85 -23.29 -0.15
CA LEU A 86 -4.95 -22.76 -1.20
C LEU A 86 -5.48 -21.45 -1.82
N ALA A 87 -6.79 -21.34 -2.04
CA ALA A 87 -7.40 -20.08 -2.47
C ALA A 87 -7.26 -19.00 -1.39
N ALA A 88 -7.48 -19.37 -0.13
CA ALA A 88 -7.31 -18.50 1.03
C ALA A 88 -5.86 -17.98 1.14
N ALA A 89 -4.85 -18.85 1.00
CA ALA A 89 -3.44 -18.46 1.05
C ALA A 89 -3.11 -17.31 0.08
N LYS A 90 -3.56 -17.42 -1.18
CA LYS A 90 -3.39 -16.39 -2.21
C LYS A 90 -4.12 -15.09 -1.85
N GLN A 91 -5.36 -15.22 -1.38
CA GLN A 91 -6.19 -14.07 -1.03
C GLN A 91 -5.63 -13.34 0.20
N ILE A 92 -5.19 -14.05 1.23
CA ILE A 92 -4.55 -13.49 2.44
C ILE A 92 -3.37 -12.61 2.03
N ALA A 93 -2.44 -13.13 1.22
CA ALA A 93 -1.28 -12.35 0.78
C ALA A 93 -1.69 -11.08 -0.01
N ARG A 94 -2.77 -11.14 -0.79
CA ARG A 94 -3.33 -9.97 -1.49
C ARG A 94 -3.91 -8.96 -0.50
N GLU A 95 -4.74 -9.39 0.44
CA GLU A 95 -5.36 -8.50 1.44
C GLU A 95 -4.33 -7.88 2.38
N LEU A 96 -3.28 -8.60 2.78
CA LEU A 96 -2.18 -8.05 3.58
C LEU A 96 -1.55 -6.83 2.89
N ARG A 97 -1.35 -6.89 1.58
CA ARG A 97 -0.81 -5.78 0.77
C ARG A 97 -1.82 -4.67 0.57
N LEU A 98 -3.05 -5.00 0.18
CA LEU A 98 -4.09 -4.01 -0.11
C LEU A 98 -4.42 -3.18 1.12
N ARG A 99 -4.53 -3.81 2.29
CA ARG A 99 -4.94 -3.17 3.55
C ARG A 99 -3.76 -2.67 4.40
N ASP A 100 -2.53 -2.82 3.91
CA ASP A 100 -1.29 -2.63 4.67
C ASP A 100 -1.34 -3.24 6.09
N ILE A 101 -1.80 -4.49 6.18
CA ILE A 101 -1.80 -5.23 7.44
C ILE A 101 -0.36 -5.62 7.74
N GLY A 102 0.07 -5.43 8.98
CA GLY A 102 1.40 -5.85 9.43
C GLY A 102 1.46 -5.96 10.95
N GLY A 103 2.59 -6.44 11.45
CA GLY A 103 2.69 -6.98 12.80
C GLY A 103 2.48 -8.50 12.80
N ILE A 104 1.95 -9.01 13.90
CA ILE A 104 1.63 -10.43 14.07
C ILE A 104 0.25 -10.69 13.47
N ILE A 105 0.20 -11.65 12.55
CA ILE A 105 -1.03 -12.14 11.93
C ILE A 105 -1.15 -13.63 12.25
N VAL A 106 -2.31 -14.05 12.72
CA VAL A 106 -2.63 -15.45 13.00
C VAL A 106 -3.73 -15.88 12.04
N VAL A 107 -3.47 -16.93 11.28
CA VAL A 107 -4.41 -17.49 10.31
C VAL A 107 -4.91 -18.83 10.82
N ASP A 108 -6.23 -18.95 10.94
CA ASP A 108 -6.94 -20.19 11.24
C ASP A 108 -7.46 -20.80 9.92
N PHE A 109 -6.71 -21.77 9.40
CA PHE A 109 -7.10 -22.50 8.20
C PHE A 109 -8.10 -23.60 8.57
N ILE A 110 -8.91 -24.04 7.60
CA ILE A 110 -9.80 -25.18 7.83
C ILE A 110 -8.95 -26.42 8.14
N ASP A 111 -9.33 -27.15 9.19
CA ASP A 111 -8.64 -28.34 9.67
C ASP A 111 -8.33 -29.35 8.55
N MET A 112 -7.08 -29.80 8.51
CA MET A 112 -6.58 -30.83 7.60
C MET A 112 -5.99 -31.98 8.41
N ALA A 113 -6.43 -33.21 8.12
CA ALA A 113 -5.90 -34.41 8.78
C ALA A 113 -4.52 -34.80 8.24
N ASP A 114 -4.31 -34.66 6.92
CA ASP A 114 -3.06 -35.01 6.25
C ASP A 114 -2.02 -33.87 6.37
N ASP A 115 -0.85 -34.19 6.91
CA ASP A 115 0.28 -33.27 7.04
C ASP A 115 0.86 -32.86 5.68
N SER A 116 0.68 -33.69 4.63
CA SER A 116 1.08 -33.33 3.27
C SER A 116 0.29 -32.11 2.77
N ASN A 117 -1.02 -32.06 3.06
CA ASN A 117 -1.89 -30.94 2.72
C ASN A 117 -1.52 -29.67 3.51
N LYS A 118 -1.20 -29.81 4.80
CA LYS A 118 -0.66 -28.70 5.61
C LYS A 118 0.59 -28.11 4.98
N ARG A 119 1.51 -28.97 4.50
CA ARG A 119 2.74 -28.52 3.84
C ARG A 119 2.45 -27.76 2.55
N LEU A 120 1.50 -28.23 1.73
CA LEU A 120 1.10 -27.54 0.50
C LEU A 120 0.55 -26.14 0.78
N VAL A 121 -0.28 -25.99 1.81
CA VAL A 121 -0.81 -24.68 2.21
C VAL A 121 0.32 -23.75 2.68
N TYR A 122 1.25 -24.24 3.49
CA TYR A 122 2.43 -23.48 3.92
C TYR A 122 3.26 -22.96 2.73
N GLU A 123 3.60 -23.84 1.78
CA GLU A 123 4.38 -23.44 0.60
C GLU A 123 3.61 -22.45 -0.28
N GLU A 124 2.30 -22.59 -0.42
CA GLU A 124 1.49 -21.64 -1.19
C GLU A 124 1.42 -20.26 -0.51
N VAL A 125 1.30 -20.20 0.82
CA VAL A 125 1.38 -18.92 1.56
C VAL A 125 2.74 -18.27 1.33
N LYS A 126 3.83 -19.03 1.50
CA LYS A 126 5.20 -18.54 1.29
C LYS A 126 5.38 -17.97 -0.11
N LYS A 127 4.96 -18.71 -1.14
CA LYS A 127 4.98 -18.27 -2.54
C LYS A 127 4.13 -17.01 -2.77
N ALA A 128 2.94 -16.93 -2.18
CA ALA A 128 2.03 -15.80 -2.37
C ALA A 128 2.56 -14.49 -1.75
N VAL A 129 3.34 -14.59 -0.65
CA VAL A 129 3.94 -13.43 0.02
C VAL A 129 5.28 -12.98 -0.60
N GLU A 130 5.92 -13.76 -1.47
CA GLU A 130 7.15 -13.35 -2.18
C GLU A 130 6.98 -12.08 -3.02
N ARG A 131 5.76 -11.79 -3.46
CA ARG A 131 5.41 -10.56 -4.19
C ARG A 131 5.27 -9.34 -3.28
N ASP A 132 5.34 -9.51 -1.96
CA ASP A 132 5.27 -8.42 -1.00
C ASP A 132 6.59 -7.66 -0.97
N ARG A 133 6.50 -6.33 -0.92
CA ARG A 133 7.68 -5.46 -0.80
C ARG A 133 8.21 -5.44 0.64
N SER A 134 7.34 -5.71 1.61
CA SER A 134 7.71 -5.83 3.01
C SER A 134 8.34 -7.19 3.29
N MET A 135 9.24 -7.24 4.27
CA MET A 135 9.74 -8.51 4.79
C MET A 135 8.60 -9.27 5.49
N VAL A 136 8.29 -10.47 5.01
CA VAL A 136 7.29 -11.37 5.58
C VAL A 136 7.96 -12.66 6.04
N LYS A 137 7.66 -13.07 7.26
CA LYS A 137 8.03 -14.39 7.80
C LYS A 137 6.77 -15.20 8.00
N VAL A 138 6.79 -16.46 7.60
CA VAL A 138 5.66 -17.38 7.68
C VAL A 138 6.12 -18.60 8.46
N SER A 139 5.36 -19.01 9.46
CA SER A 139 5.58 -20.25 10.21
C SER A 139 4.82 -21.41 9.58
N GLU A 140 5.22 -22.63 9.91
CA GLU A 140 4.41 -23.81 9.63
C GLU A 140 3.14 -23.82 10.48
N LEU A 141 2.15 -24.61 10.08
CA LEU A 141 0.93 -24.80 10.87
C LEU A 141 1.28 -25.44 12.21
N SER A 142 0.85 -24.81 13.30
CA SER A 142 1.05 -25.29 14.66
C SER A 142 0.25 -26.56 14.93
N ARG A 143 0.48 -27.17 16.10
CA ARG A 143 -0.31 -28.31 16.60
C ARG A 143 -1.81 -28.03 16.69
N HIS A 144 -2.21 -26.76 16.79
CA HIS A 144 -3.61 -26.34 16.88
C HIS A 144 -4.16 -25.87 15.52
N GLY A 145 -3.48 -26.12 14.40
CA GLY A 145 -3.94 -25.72 13.06
C GLY A 145 -3.71 -24.24 12.71
N LEU A 146 -3.14 -23.44 13.62
CA LEU A 146 -2.88 -22.03 13.39
C LEU A 146 -1.54 -21.78 12.70
N MET A 147 -1.53 -20.84 11.74
CA MET A 147 -0.31 -20.33 11.10
C MET A 147 -0.03 -18.89 11.56
N GLU A 148 1.19 -18.65 12.03
CA GLU A 148 1.67 -17.29 12.33
C GLU A 148 2.39 -16.69 11.11
N ILE A 149 2.04 -15.46 10.77
CA ILE A 149 2.72 -14.63 9.78
C ILE A 149 3.17 -13.34 10.47
N THR A 150 4.46 -13.02 10.37
CA THR A 150 4.98 -11.72 10.80
C THR A 150 5.32 -10.89 9.56
N ARG A 151 4.59 -9.80 9.33
CA ARG A 151 4.85 -8.86 8.24
C ARG A 151 5.39 -7.55 8.79
N LYS A 152 6.60 -7.17 8.37
CA LYS A 152 7.18 -5.87 8.73
C LYS A 152 6.32 -4.77 8.12
N ARG A 153 5.75 -3.91 8.97
CA ARG A 153 5.08 -2.69 8.49
C ARG A 153 6.11 -1.86 7.74
N ALA A 154 5.74 -1.32 6.59
CA ALA A 154 6.60 -0.38 5.88
C ALA A 154 6.97 0.73 6.87
N MET A 155 8.25 0.81 7.25
CA MET A 155 8.72 1.87 8.12
C MET A 155 8.70 3.15 7.30
N MET A 156 7.67 3.97 7.48
CA MET A 156 7.94 5.40 7.51
C MET A 156 8.69 5.65 8.81
N GLU A 157 9.87 6.28 8.74
CA GLU A 157 10.73 6.54 9.91
C GLU A 157 9.99 7.34 11.01
N GLN A 158 8.87 7.97 10.69
CA GLN A 158 7.87 8.43 11.64
C GLN A 158 6.65 7.49 11.64
N LYS A 159 6.48 6.73 12.72
CA LYS A 159 5.24 6.01 12.99
C LYS A 159 4.12 7.02 13.23
N ALA A 160 3.12 7.01 12.35
CA ALA A 160 1.82 7.58 12.63
C ALA A 160 1.22 6.88 13.87
N ASP A 161 1.12 7.61 14.97
CA ASP A 161 0.36 7.23 16.15
C ASP A 161 -1.14 7.29 15.82
N PRO A 162 -1.87 6.16 15.84
CA PRO A 162 -3.31 6.13 15.57
C PRO A 162 -4.14 7.00 16.52
N GLU A 163 -3.67 7.22 17.76
CA GLU A 163 -4.37 8.01 18.78
C GLU A 163 -4.01 9.50 18.71
N ASN A 164 -2.93 9.85 18.00
CA ASN A 164 -2.52 11.22 17.76
C ASN A 164 -2.47 11.54 16.26
N PRO A 165 -3.59 12.00 15.68
CA PRO A 165 -3.69 12.32 14.26
C PRO A 165 -2.69 13.37 13.73
N LYS A 166 -2.02 14.14 14.61
CA LYS A 166 -0.95 15.08 14.21
C LYS A 166 0.34 14.39 13.77
N SER A 167 0.54 13.13 14.13
CA SER A 167 1.71 12.32 13.79
C SER A 167 1.60 11.64 12.42
N TRP A 168 0.42 11.69 11.79
CA TRP A 168 0.19 11.02 10.51
C TRP A 168 0.89 11.78 9.40
N PRO A 169 1.52 11.10 8.42
CA PRO A 169 2.00 11.72 7.19
C PRO A 169 0.89 12.55 6.56
N ARG A 170 1.15 13.85 6.40
CA ARG A 170 0.18 14.80 5.86
C ARG A 170 0.48 14.98 4.37
N PHE A 171 -0.51 14.75 3.53
CA PHE A 171 -0.41 14.95 2.09
C PHE A 171 -1.48 15.91 1.63
N ILE A 172 -1.14 16.75 0.66
CA ILE A 172 -2.11 17.52 -0.11
C ILE A 172 -2.41 16.73 -1.38
N LEU A 173 -3.64 16.29 -1.54
CA LEU A 173 -4.14 15.72 -2.78
C LEU A 173 -4.84 16.84 -3.57
N ARG A 174 -4.15 17.37 -4.58
CA ARG A 174 -4.72 18.33 -5.52
C ARG A 174 -5.50 17.57 -6.59
N VAL A 175 -6.71 18.00 -6.87
CA VAL A 175 -7.62 17.33 -7.82
C VAL A 175 -8.38 18.34 -8.66
N ASP A 176 -8.84 17.92 -9.84
CA ASP A 176 -9.87 18.66 -10.55
C ASP A 176 -11.25 18.55 -9.86
N HIS A 177 -12.23 19.32 -10.34
CA HIS A 177 -13.56 19.37 -9.75
C HIS A 177 -14.32 18.03 -9.80
N HIS A 178 -14.21 17.28 -10.89
CA HIS A 178 -14.84 15.96 -11.04
C HIS A 178 -14.27 14.95 -10.05
N MET A 179 -12.95 14.90 -9.92
CA MET A 179 -12.29 14.00 -8.96
C MET A 179 -12.58 14.40 -7.51
N CYS A 180 -12.74 15.69 -7.22
CA CYS A 180 -13.21 16.15 -5.91
C CYS A 180 -14.59 15.57 -5.58
N ASN A 181 -15.56 15.72 -6.48
CA ASN A 181 -16.91 15.18 -6.29
C ASN A 181 -16.88 13.64 -6.14
N TYR A 182 -16.08 12.96 -6.95
CA TYR A 182 -15.89 11.52 -6.86
C TYR A 182 -15.37 11.07 -5.48
N LEU A 183 -14.30 11.72 -4.98
CA LEU A 183 -13.66 11.38 -3.69
C LEU A 183 -14.51 11.74 -2.47
N THR A 184 -15.36 12.76 -2.58
CA THR A 184 -16.20 13.29 -1.49
C THR A 184 -17.65 12.81 -1.51
N SER A 185 -18.05 12.07 -2.55
CA SER A 185 -19.40 11.48 -2.64
C SER A 185 -19.59 10.28 -1.70
N GLY A 186 -20.85 10.03 -1.32
CA GLY A 186 -21.27 8.89 -0.49
C GLY A 186 -21.36 9.18 1.01
N LYS A 187 -22.00 8.27 1.77
CA LYS A 187 -22.16 8.38 3.24
C LYS A 187 -20.82 8.28 3.98
N ARG A 188 -19.92 7.41 3.51
CA ARG A 188 -18.52 7.34 3.91
C ARG A 188 -17.70 7.69 2.68
N THR A 189 -17.04 8.85 2.70
CA THR A 189 -16.35 9.36 1.51
C THR A 189 -15.19 8.44 1.13
N ARG A 190 -14.93 8.26 -0.18
CA ARG A 190 -13.78 7.48 -0.66
C ARG A 190 -12.47 8.06 -0.12
N LEU A 191 -12.39 9.38 0.04
CA LEU A 191 -11.28 10.04 0.72
C LEU A 191 -11.08 9.55 2.16
N ALA A 192 -12.16 9.40 2.93
CA ALA A 192 -12.07 8.89 4.31
C ALA A 192 -11.63 7.43 4.35
N VAL A 193 -12.10 6.60 3.41
CA VAL A 193 -11.65 5.21 3.23
C VAL A 193 -10.15 5.18 2.95
N LEU A 194 -9.69 5.92 1.93
CA LEU A 194 -8.27 5.98 1.55
C LEU A 194 -7.38 6.50 2.68
N SER A 195 -7.78 7.60 3.33
CA SER A 195 -7.07 8.20 4.47
C SER A 195 -6.90 7.19 5.61
N SER A 196 -7.98 6.47 5.95
CA SER A 196 -7.97 5.45 7.01
C SER A 196 -7.13 4.22 6.63
N SER A 197 -7.29 3.71 5.40
CA SER A 197 -6.57 2.53 4.90
C SER A 197 -5.08 2.78 4.75
N LEU A 198 -4.68 3.97 4.29
CA LEU A 198 -3.28 4.36 4.12
C LEU A 198 -2.65 4.93 5.40
N LYS A 199 -3.44 5.16 6.46
CA LYS A 199 -3.02 5.79 7.71
C LYS A 199 -2.29 7.12 7.48
N ALA A 200 -2.86 7.94 6.60
CA ALA A 200 -2.27 9.20 6.16
C ALA A 200 -3.33 10.31 6.18
N TRP A 201 -2.97 11.50 6.63
CA TRP A 201 -3.87 12.65 6.61
C TRP A 201 -3.87 13.27 5.22
N ILE A 202 -4.92 13.03 4.44
CA ILE A 202 -5.04 13.56 3.07
C ILE A 202 -5.92 14.82 3.08
N LEU A 203 -5.30 15.98 2.85
CA LEU A 203 -5.99 17.24 2.63
C LEU A 203 -6.34 17.37 1.14
N LEU A 204 -7.64 17.38 0.83
CA LEU A 204 -8.11 17.56 -0.54
C LEU A 204 -8.13 19.04 -0.92
N LYS A 205 -7.52 19.42 -2.05
CA LYS A 205 -7.58 20.77 -2.61
C LYS A 205 -8.01 20.74 -4.08
N VAL A 206 -9.02 21.53 -4.44
CA VAL A 206 -9.44 21.66 -5.84
C VAL A 206 -8.51 22.64 -6.56
N ALA A 207 -7.83 22.18 -7.61
CA ALA A 207 -6.96 23.00 -8.43
C ALA A 207 -7.65 23.35 -9.76
N ARG A 208 -7.61 24.63 -10.13
CA ARG A 208 -8.00 25.08 -11.48
C ARG A 208 -6.87 24.78 -12.46
N GLY A 209 -7.20 24.34 -13.66
CA GLY A 209 -6.22 24.00 -14.70
C GLY A 209 -5.83 22.53 -14.77
N PHE A 210 -6.37 21.68 -13.90
CA PHE A 210 -6.28 20.23 -14.07
C PHE A 210 -7.30 19.76 -15.11
N THR A 211 -6.87 18.84 -15.97
CA THR A 211 -7.78 18.12 -16.87
C THR A 211 -8.70 17.21 -16.06
N ARG A 212 -9.84 16.83 -16.62
CA ARG A 212 -10.82 15.98 -15.94
C ARG A 212 -10.21 14.63 -15.56
N GLY A 213 -10.38 14.22 -14.30
CA GLY A 213 -9.83 13.00 -13.72
C GLY A 213 -8.40 13.13 -13.20
N ALA A 214 -7.75 14.29 -13.33
CA ALA A 214 -6.37 14.48 -12.93
C ALA A 214 -6.21 14.77 -11.43
N PHE A 215 -5.09 14.28 -10.87
CA PHE A 215 -4.72 14.49 -9.48
C PHE A 215 -3.20 14.57 -9.30
N GLU A 216 -2.76 15.19 -8.21
CA GLU A 216 -1.37 15.33 -7.80
C GLU A 216 -1.27 15.20 -6.27
N VAL A 217 -0.27 14.47 -5.78
CA VAL A 217 -0.01 14.30 -4.34
C VAL A 217 1.27 15.04 -3.96
N ILE A 218 1.18 15.91 -2.96
CA ILE A 218 2.31 16.72 -2.47
C ILE A 218 2.49 16.45 -0.97
N PRO A 219 3.72 16.22 -0.46
CA PRO A 219 3.99 16.22 0.97
C PRO A 219 3.59 17.57 1.58
N TYR A 220 2.87 17.56 2.69
CA TYR A 220 2.56 18.79 3.42
C TYR A 220 3.80 19.23 4.21
N THR A 221 4.49 20.26 3.73
CA THR A 221 5.54 20.95 4.49
C THR A 221 4.91 22.09 5.26
N ASP A 222 5.06 22.15 6.59
CA ASP A 222 4.72 23.36 7.33
C ASP A 222 5.68 24.48 6.88
N ASP A 223 5.13 25.59 6.39
CA ASP A 223 5.87 26.75 5.81
C ASP A 223 6.81 27.48 6.79
N LYS A 224 7.10 26.92 7.97
CA LYS A 224 7.99 27.51 8.99
C LYS A 224 9.44 27.01 8.96
N ALA A 225 9.83 26.15 8.01
CA ALA A 225 11.19 25.60 7.92
C ALA A 225 11.94 25.97 6.61
N SER A 226 11.57 27.07 5.96
CA SER A 226 11.98 27.37 4.57
C SER A 226 13.39 27.95 4.37
N GLU A 227 14.23 28.11 5.41
CA GLU A 227 15.58 28.67 5.20
C GLU A 227 16.75 27.69 5.21
N ASN A 228 16.59 26.41 5.61
CA ASN A 228 17.74 25.48 5.68
C ASN A 228 17.58 24.09 5.04
N GLN A 229 16.47 23.80 4.35
CA GLN A 229 16.20 22.44 3.83
C GLN A 229 16.44 22.22 2.32
N HIS A 230 16.90 23.24 1.57
CA HIS A 230 17.26 23.04 0.16
C HIS A 230 18.51 22.16 -0.08
N GLN A 231 19.14 21.62 0.98
CA GLN A 231 20.23 20.64 0.88
C GLN A 231 19.88 19.22 1.38
N VAL A 232 18.73 19.02 2.04
CA VAL A 232 18.46 17.75 2.73
C VAL A 232 17.59 16.79 1.90
N ALA A 233 16.79 17.28 0.96
CA ALA A 233 15.88 16.45 0.15
C ALA A 233 16.56 15.59 -0.95
N ILE A 234 17.86 15.80 -1.22
CA ILE A 234 18.61 15.05 -2.25
C ILE A 234 19.67 14.10 -1.61
N SER A 235 19.79 14.08 -0.28
CA SER A 235 20.92 13.40 0.41
C SER A 235 20.59 12.01 0.99
N LEU A 236 19.37 11.49 0.84
CA LEU A 236 18.96 10.19 1.40
C LEU A 236 19.11 8.98 0.46
N LEU A 237 19.89 9.09 -0.61
CA LEU A 237 20.34 7.93 -1.40
C LEU A 237 21.86 7.94 -1.57
N ARG A 238 22.57 7.69 -0.45
CA ARG A 238 23.91 7.11 -0.48
C ARG A 238 24.09 6.11 0.65
N SER A 239 23.95 4.83 0.31
CA SER A 239 25.01 3.86 0.63
C SER A 239 24.85 2.62 -0.25
N ALA A 240 25.69 2.54 -1.28
CA ALA A 240 26.22 1.29 -1.81
C ALA A 240 27.60 1.62 -2.38
N GLU A 241 28.64 1.19 -1.67
CA GLU A 241 30.02 1.32 -2.07
C GLU A 241 30.27 0.56 -3.38
N ALA A 242 30.88 1.24 -4.35
CA ALA A 242 32.00 0.79 -5.18
C ALA A 242 31.98 1.43 -6.57
N ARG A 243 32.80 2.48 -6.76
CA ARG A 243 33.89 2.55 -7.75
C ARG A 243 34.34 4.01 -7.92
N ALA A 244 35.56 4.25 -7.47
CA ALA A 244 36.31 5.45 -7.78
C ALA A 244 36.77 5.41 -9.24
N ASN A 245 36.47 6.46 -10.00
CA ASN A 245 37.51 7.26 -10.66
C ASN A 245 36.95 8.60 -11.15
N LYS A 246 37.65 9.67 -10.78
CA LYS A 246 37.33 11.08 -11.02
C LYS A 246 37.74 11.50 -12.44
N SER A 247 36.91 12.29 -13.11
CA SER A 247 37.37 13.48 -13.85
C SER A 247 36.20 14.45 -14.10
N GLY A 248 36.41 15.76 -13.94
CA GLY A 248 35.47 16.77 -14.47
C GLY A 248 35.05 17.90 -13.53
N LYS A 249 35.94 18.90 -13.38
CA LYS A 249 35.71 20.35 -13.17
C LYS A 249 34.59 20.84 -12.20
N LYS A 250 35.03 21.43 -11.08
CA LYS A 250 34.28 22.41 -10.28
C LYS A 250 34.23 23.77 -11.01
N VAL A 251 33.07 24.41 -11.05
CA VAL A 251 32.94 25.85 -11.30
C VAL A 251 32.06 26.46 -10.21
N THR A 252 32.58 27.49 -9.55
CA THR A 252 31.96 28.27 -8.48
C THR A 252 31.48 29.61 -9.06
N LEU A 253 30.30 30.09 -8.66
CA LEU A 253 29.85 31.46 -8.93
C LEU A 253 29.48 32.15 -7.61
N VAL A 254 30.15 33.28 -7.34
CA VAL A 254 29.91 34.17 -6.18
C VAL A 254 29.27 35.46 -6.72
N PRO A 255 28.18 35.98 -6.12
CA PRO A 255 27.63 37.26 -6.54
C PRO A 255 28.38 38.45 -5.92
N ILE A 256 28.80 39.37 -6.77
CA ILE A 256 29.40 40.67 -6.42
C ILE A 256 28.27 41.64 -6.03
N LYS A 257 28.26 42.14 -4.78
CA LYS A 257 27.45 43.32 -4.41
C LYS A 257 28.20 44.60 -4.80
N LYS A 258 27.63 45.35 -5.73
CA LYS A 258 28.07 46.71 -6.09
C LYS A 258 27.66 47.73 -5.03
N LEU A 259 28.63 48.59 -4.74
CA LEU A 259 28.63 49.80 -3.92
C LEU A 259 27.70 50.91 -4.46
N LYS A 260 27.16 51.75 -3.55
CA LYS A 260 27.06 53.24 -3.60
C LYS A 260 26.31 53.70 -2.32
N SER A 261 26.98 54.29 -1.33
CA SER A 261 27.29 55.73 -1.13
C SER A 261 26.04 56.63 -1.17
N GLY A 262 25.70 57.49 -0.21
CA GLY A 262 26.33 57.89 1.05
C GLY A 262 25.73 59.22 1.57
N ARG A 263 26.28 59.70 2.69
CA ARG A 263 26.21 61.05 3.30
C ARG A 263 24.86 61.43 3.95
N LYS A 264 24.81 62.08 5.12
CA LYS A 264 25.82 62.77 5.95
C LYS A 264 25.38 62.68 7.40
#